data_AF-A0A944TD89-F1
#
_entry.id   AF-A0A944TD89-F1
#
_cell.length_a   1.000
_cell.length_b   1.000
_cell.length_c   1.000
_cell.angle_alpha   90.00
_cell.angle_beta   90.00
_cell.angle_gamma   90.00
#
_symmetry.space_group_name_H-M   'P 1'
#
loop_
_entity.id
_entity.type
_entity.pdbx_description
1 polymer ?
#
loop_
_entity_poly.entity_id
_entity_poly.type
_entity_poly.pdbx_seq_one_letter_code
_entity_poly.pdbx_strand_id
1 'polypeptide(L)'
;MTMLVKNLIHALGSRNVSEANDAAEAFTELTHFPADIIIVDYQMQPLDGLDFVRLVRTGSDSPNPYVPIIMLTGHTEMSKVMNARDAGVNEFLAKPLSATALYARIQKIITHPREFVKTRIYFGPDRRRINKKWDTSERRKNPPSPATAATAAAEVASAAAPNVTAAADADEEAGLSQSELDALFD
;
A
#
# COMPACT_ATOMS: atom_id res chain seq x y z
N MET A 1 -0.57 18.87 9.63
CA MET A 1 0.18 18.40 8.43
C MET A 1 -0.58 18.65 7.13
N THR A 2 -1.91 18.55 7.14
CA THR A 2 -2.83 18.83 6.03
C THR A 2 -2.48 20.08 5.21
N MET A 3 -2.24 21.21 5.86
CA MET A 3 -1.87 22.47 5.18
C MET A 3 -0.62 22.37 4.29
N LEU A 4 0.41 21.62 4.69
CA LEU A 4 1.62 21.45 3.88
C LEU A 4 1.31 20.65 2.62
N VAL A 5 0.60 19.53 2.77
CA VAL A 5 0.19 18.67 1.66
C VAL A 5 -0.69 19.46 0.69
N LYS A 6 -1.67 20.22 1.19
CA LYS A 6 -2.53 21.08 0.39
C LYS A 6 -1.75 22.12 -0.41
N ASN A 7 -0.81 22.81 0.23
CA ASN A 7 0.03 23.79 -0.45
C ASN A 7 0.88 23.14 -1.56
N LEU A 8 1.42 21.94 -1.31
CA LEU A 8 2.16 21.20 -2.33
C LEU A 8 1.25 20.79 -3.49
N ILE A 9 0.05 20.28 -3.22
CA ILE A 9 -0.92 19.89 -4.26
C ILE A 9 -1.39 21.10 -5.08
N HIS A 10 -1.60 22.25 -4.44
CA HIS A 10 -1.87 23.51 -5.14
C HIS A 10 -0.69 23.96 -5.99
N ALA A 11 0.54 23.84 -5.50
CA ALA A 11 1.74 24.16 -6.28
C ALA A 11 1.92 23.23 -7.48
N LEU A 12 1.45 21.99 -7.40
CA LEU A 12 1.41 21.05 -8.53
C LEU A 12 0.27 21.34 -9.53
N GLY A 13 -0.60 22.31 -9.24
CA GLY A 13 -1.61 22.83 -10.17
C GLY A 13 -3.04 22.37 -9.90
N SER A 14 -3.30 21.55 -8.88
CA SER A 14 -4.68 21.18 -8.52
C SER A 14 -5.38 22.31 -7.79
N ARG A 15 -6.61 22.62 -8.19
CA ARG A 15 -7.45 23.65 -7.55
C ARG A 15 -8.51 23.06 -6.62
N ASN A 16 -8.85 21.79 -6.79
CA ASN A 16 -9.93 21.15 -6.07
C ASN A 16 -9.31 20.18 -5.04
N VAL A 17 -9.19 20.65 -3.80
CA VAL A 17 -8.61 19.90 -2.69
C VAL A 17 -9.56 20.02 -1.51
N SER A 18 -10.13 18.89 -1.09
CA SER A 18 -10.85 18.81 0.18
C SER A 18 -9.93 18.26 1.28
N GLU A 19 -10.13 18.72 2.50
CA GLU A 19 -9.36 18.33 3.68
C GLU A 19 -10.29 17.72 4.72
N ALA A 20 -9.81 16.70 5.40
CA ALA A 20 -10.46 16.10 6.56
C ALA A 20 -9.43 15.88 7.66
N ASN A 21 -9.84 16.05 8.91
CA ASN A 21 -8.97 15.96 10.08
C ASN A 21 -8.91 14.55 10.64
N ASP A 22 -9.96 13.76 10.40
CA ASP A 22 -10.04 12.36 10.82
C ASP A 22 -10.71 11.47 9.76
N ALA A 23 -10.72 10.17 10.02
CA ALA A 23 -11.24 9.18 9.09
C ALA A 23 -12.77 9.25 8.90
N ALA A 24 -13.52 9.67 9.92
CA ALA A 24 -14.98 9.74 9.86
C ALA A 24 -15.43 10.96 9.03
N GLU A 25 -14.79 12.10 9.25
CA GLU A 25 -14.92 13.30 8.41
C GLU A 25 -14.51 12.97 6.97
N ALA A 26 -13.37 12.31 6.77
CA ALA A 26 -12.91 11.92 5.43
C ALA A 26 -13.90 11.00 4.71
N PHE A 27 -14.47 10.01 5.41
CA PHE A 27 -15.43 9.08 4.82
C PHE A 27 -16.74 9.79 4.43
N THR A 28 -17.20 10.72 5.27
CA THR A 28 -18.37 11.56 4.96
C THR A 28 -18.09 12.49 3.78
N GLU A 29 -16.89 13.08 3.75
CA GLU A 29 -16.48 13.98 2.68
C GLU A 29 -16.38 13.26 1.34
N LEU A 30 -15.91 12.01 1.30
CA LEU A 30 -15.87 11.20 0.07
C LEU A 30 -17.25 11.04 -0.61
N THR A 31 -18.35 11.17 0.15
CA THR A 31 -19.70 11.12 -0.43
C THR A 31 -20.10 12.40 -1.16
N HIS A 32 -19.55 13.55 -0.75
CA HIS A 32 -19.82 14.86 -1.34
C HIS A 32 -18.76 15.28 -2.34
N PHE A 33 -17.53 14.81 -2.15
CA PHE A 33 -16.36 15.11 -2.94
C PHE A 33 -15.83 13.82 -3.60
N PRO A 34 -16.13 13.58 -4.88
CA PRO A 34 -15.62 12.41 -5.61
C PRO A 34 -14.12 12.58 -5.87
N ALA A 35 -13.29 12.17 -4.91
CA ALA A 35 -11.85 12.30 -5.00
C ALA A 35 -11.24 11.38 -6.07
N ASP A 36 -10.35 11.94 -6.90
CA ASP A 36 -9.55 11.16 -7.87
C ASP A 36 -8.33 10.50 -7.21
N ILE A 37 -7.78 11.12 -6.17
CA ILE A 37 -6.64 10.62 -5.39
C ILE A 37 -6.89 10.98 -3.93
N ILE A 38 -6.69 10.02 -3.05
CA ILE A 38 -6.71 10.25 -1.60
C ILE A 38 -5.27 10.23 -1.10
N ILE A 39 -4.91 11.24 -0.31
CA ILE A 39 -3.66 11.26 0.44
C ILE A 39 -4.04 11.15 1.92
N VAL A 40 -3.58 10.07 2.57
CA VAL A 40 -3.91 9.78 3.97
C VAL A 40 -2.63 9.69 4.80
N ASP A 41 -2.67 10.17 6.03
CA ASP A 41 -1.59 9.92 6.98
C ASP A 41 -1.73 8.52 7.57
N TYR A 42 -0.63 7.79 7.76
CA TYR A 42 -0.61 6.51 8.44
C TYR A 42 -1.16 6.72 9.85
N GLN A 43 -0.54 7.61 10.62
CA GLN A 43 -0.88 7.83 12.02
C GLN A 43 -1.94 8.93 12.14
N MET A 44 -3.19 8.50 12.37
CA MET A 44 -4.32 9.38 12.60
C MET A 44 -5.08 8.95 13.85
N GLN A 45 -5.84 9.89 14.44
CA GLN A 45 -6.71 9.63 15.57
C GLN A 45 -8.11 10.17 15.25
N PRO A 46 -9.18 9.54 15.75
CA PRO A 46 -9.19 8.33 16.58
C PRO A 46 -8.98 7.02 15.81
N LEU A 47 -9.15 7.05 14.48
CA LEU A 47 -8.97 5.88 13.62
C LEU A 47 -7.66 6.01 12.83
N ASP A 48 -6.90 4.93 12.76
CA ASP A 48 -5.64 4.87 12.03
C ASP A 48 -5.88 4.95 10.51
N GLY A 49 -4.92 5.51 9.78
CA GLY A 49 -5.03 5.63 8.32
C GLY A 49 -5.17 4.28 7.64
N LEU A 50 -4.57 3.24 8.20
CA LEU A 50 -4.70 1.87 7.69
C LEU A 50 -6.14 1.35 7.75
N ASP A 51 -6.82 1.62 8.86
CA ASP A 51 -8.20 1.19 9.05
C ASP A 51 -9.17 2.03 8.20
N PHE A 52 -8.88 3.31 8.00
CA PHE A 52 -9.59 4.13 7.02
C PHE A 52 -9.47 3.55 5.60
N VAL A 53 -8.27 3.15 5.17
CA VAL A 53 -8.10 2.51 3.86
C VAL A 53 -8.94 1.25 3.75
N ARG A 54 -8.93 0.40 4.79
CA ARG A 54 -9.78 -0.81 4.80
C ARG A 54 -11.25 -0.44 4.67
N LEU A 55 -11.72 0.59 5.39
CA LEU A 55 -13.10 1.06 5.31
C LEU A 55 -13.47 1.54 3.90
N VAL A 56 -12.59 2.30 3.23
CA VAL A 56 -12.80 2.73 1.84
C VAL A 56 -12.83 1.54 0.88
N ARG A 57 -12.03 0.50 1.09
CA ARG A 57 -11.95 -0.67 0.21
C ARG A 57 -13.09 -1.66 0.42
N THR A 58 -13.57 -1.86 1.64
CA THR A 58 -14.52 -2.94 1.98
C THR A 58 -15.87 -2.46 2.47
N GLY A 59 -16.02 -1.19 2.82
CA GLY A 59 -17.29 -0.61 3.28
C GLY A 59 -18.35 -0.70 2.20
N SER A 60 -19.56 -1.14 2.57
CA SER A 60 -20.73 -1.18 1.67
C SER A 60 -21.10 0.20 1.16
N ASP A 61 -20.88 1.21 2.00
CA ASP A 61 -21.29 2.58 1.77
C ASP A 61 -20.14 3.42 1.17
N SER A 62 -19.03 2.76 0.79
CA SER A 62 -17.89 3.42 0.17
C SER A 62 -18.29 3.93 -1.23
N PRO A 63 -18.18 5.24 -1.49
CA PRO A 63 -18.63 5.83 -2.74
C PRO A 63 -17.74 5.41 -3.93
N ASN A 64 -16.45 5.24 -3.69
CA ASN A 64 -15.51 4.77 -4.70
C ASN A 64 -14.42 3.89 -4.07
N PRO A 65 -14.60 2.57 -4.03
CA PRO A 65 -13.60 1.67 -3.48
C PRO A 65 -12.38 1.52 -4.40
N TYR A 66 -12.39 2.03 -5.64
CA TYR A 66 -11.27 1.94 -6.59
C TYR A 66 -10.33 3.16 -6.56
N VAL A 67 -10.67 4.19 -5.78
CA VAL A 67 -9.88 5.42 -5.70
C VAL A 67 -8.42 5.14 -5.34
N PRO A 68 -7.42 5.66 -6.07
CA PRO A 68 -6.02 5.54 -5.69
C PRO A 68 -5.74 6.22 -4.35
N ILE A 69 -5.06 5.50 -3.45
CA ILE A 69 -4.70 6.00 -2.12
C ILE A 69 -3.19 6.04 -1.97
N ILE A 70 -2.64 7.22 -1.65
CA ILE A 70 -1.26 7.44 -1.26
C ILE A 70 -1.20 7.59 0.25
N MET A 71 -0.42 6.74 0.92
CA MET A 71 -0.25 6.81 2.38
C MET A 71 1.05 7.50 2.75
N LEU A 72 0.98 8.47 3.67
CA LEU A 72 2.11 9.20 4.22
C LEU A 72 2.49 8.61 5.57
N THR A 73 3.76 8.32 5.85
CA THR A 73 4.17 7.78 7.16
C THR A 73 5.36 8.53 7.76
N GLY A 74 5.47 8.56 9.08
CA GLY A 74 6.71 8.92 9.76
C GLY A 74 7.67 7.74 9.97
N HIS A 75 7.16 6.51 9.89
CA HIS A 75 7.92 5.29 10.19
C HIS A 75 7.93 4.36 8.98
N THR A 76 9.13 3.96 8.57
CA THR A 76 9.37 3.20 7.34
C THR A 76 9.74 1.76 7.63
N GLU A 77 9.25 1.17 8.71
CA GLU A 77 9.43 -0.25 8.99
C GLU A 77 8.78 -1.12 7.90
N MET A 78 9.45 -2.21 7.53
CA MET A 78 8.95 -3.18 6.55
C MET A 78 7.56 -3.72 6.90
N SER A 79 7.30 -3.96 8.19
CA SER A 79 6.01 -4.42 8.71
C SER A 79 4.86 -3.46 8.35
N LYS A 80 5.06 -2.15 8.55
CA LYS A 80 4.08 -1.10 8.25
C LYS A 80 3.81 -1.01 6.75
N VAL A 81 4.85 -1.15 5.93
CA VAL A 81 4.71 -1.17 4.47
C VAL A 81 3.90 -2.38 3.99
N MET A 82 4.20 -3.58 4.52
CA MET A 82 3.44 -4.79 4.19
C MET A 82 1.97 -4.65 4.59
N ASN A 83 1.72 -4.14 5.79
CA ASN A 83 0.36 -3.89 6.28
C ASN A 83 -0.40 -2.90 5.38
N ALA A 84 0.22 -1.79 5.00
CA ALA A 84 -0.35 -0.80 4.07
C ALA A 84 -0.69 -1.42 2.71
N ARG A 85 0.22 -2.24 2.16
CA ARG A 85 -0.01 -2.97 0.91
C ARG A 85 -1.21 -3.92 1.02
N ASP A 86 -1.29 -4.66 2.12
CA ASP A 86 -2.37 -5.63 2.37
C ASP A 86 -3.71 -4.97 2.72
N ALA A 87 -3.72 -3.73 3.19
CA ALA A 87 -4.93 -2.91 3.31
C ALA A 87 -5.44 -2.38 1.96
N GLY A 88 -4.59 -2.35 0.92
CA GLY A 88 -4.97 -1.88 -0.41
C GLY A 88 -4.51 -0.45 -0.75
N VAL A 89 -3.39 0.00 -0.17
CA VAL A 89 -2.73 1.26 -0.53
C VAL A 89 -2.06 1.17 -1.91
N ASN A 90 -2.16 2.25 -2.70
CA ASN A 90 -1.56 2.32 -4.04
C ASN A 90 -0.08 2.69 -3.98
N GLU A 91 0.26 3.76 -3.27
CA GLU A 91 1.64 4.22 -3.13
C GLU A 91 1.88 4.69 -1.70
N PHE A 92 3.14 4.72 -1.32
CA PHE A 92 3.54 5.04 0.04
C PHE A 92 4.66 6.06 0.01
N LEU A 93 4.66 6.98 0.96
CA LEU A 93 5.59 8.09 0.98
C LEU A 93 6.05 8.38 2.41
N ALA A 94 7.36 8.38 2.62
CA ALA A 94 7.91 8.73 3.92
C ALA A 94 7.88 10.24 4.13
N LYS A 95 7.68 10.65 5.39
CA LYS A 95 7.91 12.01 5.85
C LYS A 95 9.39 12.16 6.19
N PRO A 96 10.02 13.31 5.91
CA PRO A 96 9.43 14.57 5.44
C PRO A 96 9.04 14.56 3.94
N LEU A 97 7.90 15.18 3.64
CA LEU A 97 7.32 15.21 2.30
C LEU A 97 8.02 16.23 1.40
N SER A 98 8.48 15.80 0.23
CA SER A 98 8.97 16.70 -0.83
C SER A 98 7.98 16.81 -1.98
N ALA A 99 7.93 17.98 -2.63
CA ALA A 99 7.11 18.21 -3.81
C ALA A 99 7.41 17.21 -4.93
N THR A 100 8.69 16.96 -5.18
CA THR A 100 9.17 16.04 -6.22
C THR A 100 8.75 14.60 -5.94
N ALA A 101 8.89 14.14 -4.70
CA ALA A 101 8.51 12.77 -4.36
C ALA A 101 6.99 12.57 -4.43
N LEU A 102 6.20 13.55 -3.96
CA LEU A 102 4.74 13.51 -4.09
C LEU A 102 4.31 13.49 -5.56
N TYR A 103 4.88 14.37 -6.38
CA TYR A 103 4.60 14.43 -7.81
C TYR A 103 4.93 13.11 -8.52
N ALA A 104 6.09 12.52 -8.22
CA ALA A 104 6.48 11.23 -8.79
C ALA A 104 5.47 10.12 -8.47
N ARG A 105 4.95 10.05 -7.24
CA ARG A 105 3.94 9.05 -6.85
C ARG A 105 2.61 9.27 -7.55
N ILE A 106 2.15 10.53 -7.63
CA ILE A 106 0.93 10.88 -8.37
C ILE A 106 1.08 10.53 -9.85
N GLN A 107 2.18 10.94 -10.48
CA GLN A 107 2.46 10.64 -11.88
C GLN A 107 2.49 9.13 -12.11
N LYS A 108 3.10 8.35 -11.22
CA LYS A 108 3.16 6.89 -11.33
C LYS A 108 1.78 6.25 -11.32
N ILE A 109 0.91 6.65 -10.38
CA ILE A 109 -0.47 6.14 -10.30
C ILE A 109 -1.25 6.44 -11.59
N ILE A 110 -1.07 7.64 -12.15
CA ILE A 110 -1.79 8.07 -13.36
C ILE A 110 -1.27 7.38 -14.61
N THR A 111 0.06 7.28 -14.77
CA THR A 111 0.71 6.73 -15.97
C THR A 111 0.72 5.21 -16.01
N HIS A 112 0.78 4.56 -14.84
CA HIS A 112 0.85 3.12 -14.69
C HIS A 112 -0.21 2.64 -13.68
N PRO A 113 -1.50 2.79 -14.01
CA PRO A 113 -2.57 2.35 -13.12
C PRO A 113 -2.47 0.84 -12.88
N ARG A 114 -2.59 0.44 -11.61
CA ARG A 114 -2.58 -0.98 -11.23
C ARG A 114 -3.98 -1.55 -11.31
N GLU A 115 -4.09 -2.76 -11.84
CA GLU A 115 -5.36 -3.50 -11.84
C GLU A 115 -5.81 -3.80 -10.42
N PHE A 116 -7.10 -3.63 -10.15
CA PHE A 116 -7.68 -3.98 -8.86
C PHE A 116 -8.10 -5.43 -8.84
N VAL A 117 -7.69 -6.15 -7.80
CA VAL A 117 -8.02 -7.55 -7.61
C VAL A 117 -9.05 -7.67 -6.49
N LYS A 118 -10.19 -8.29 -6.80
CA LYS A 118 -11.21 -8.63 -5.81
C LYS A 118 -11.15 -10.12 -5.49
N THR A 119 -10.90 -10.44 -4.23
CA THR A 119 -10.94 -11.80 -3.70
C THR A 119 -11.90 -11.86 -2.51
N ARG A 120 -12.09 -13.05 -1.92
CA ARG A 120 -12.93 -13.19 -0.72
C ARG A 120 -12.38 -12.46 0.51
N ILE A 121 -11.06 -12.25 0.57
CA ILE A 121 -10.36 -11.74 1.75
C ILE A 121 -9.62 -10.42 1.51
N TYR A 122 -9.65 -9.91 0.28
CA TYR A 122 -8.87 -8.75 -0.13
C TYR A 122 -9.51 -8.05 -1.31
N PHE A 123 -9.51 -6.72 -1.25
CA PHE A 123 -9.84 -5.86 -2.35
C PHE A 123 -8.87 -4.69 -2.39
N GLY A 124 -8.20 -4.50 -3.52
CA GLY A 124 -7.20 -3.44 -3.70
C GLY A 124 -6.35 -3.64 -4.95
N PRO A 125 -5.37 -2.77 -5.20
CA PRO A 125 -4.46 -2.89 -6.34
C PRO A 125 -3.64 -4.19 -6.26
N ASP A 126 -3.28 -4.78 -7.41
CA ASP A 126 -2.46 -5.99 -7.42
C ASP A 126 -1.17 -5.78 -6.59
N ARG A 127 -0.99 -6.67 -5.61
CA ARG A 127 0.14 -6.67 -4.68
C ARG A 127 1.42 -7.17 -5.35
N ARG A 128 1.31 -7.79 -6.53
CA ARG A 128 2.43 -8.28 -7.34
C ARG A 128 2.98 -7.14 -8.19
N ARG A 129 4.14 -6.60 -7.82
CA ARG A 129 4.90 -5.66 -8.66
C ARG A 129 5.97 -6.31 -9.50
N ILE A 130 6.50 -7.45 -9.03
CA ILE A 130 7.43 -8.24 -9.83
C ILE A 130 6.64 -8.88 -10.97
N ASN A 131 6.79 -8.32 -12.16
CA ASN A 131 6.38 -8.94 -13.42
C ASN A 131 7.31 -10.12 -13.70
N LYS A 132 7.31 -11.12 -12.83
CA LYS A 132 8.00 -12.38 -13.08
C LYS A 132 7.20 -13.04 -14.19
N LYS A 133 7.64 -12.80 -15.43
CA LYS A 133 7.14 -13.48 -16.62
C LYS A 133 7.10 -14.95 -16.26
N TRP A 134 5.89 -15.48 -16.12
CA TRP A 134 5.67 -16.83 -15.65
C TRP A 134 6.07 -17.76 -16.79
N ASP A 135 7.38 -17.98 -16.93
CA ASP A 135 7.90 -18.99 -17.84
C ASP A 135 7.62 -20.34 -17.17
N THR A 136 6.42 -20.83 -17.41
CA THR A 136 6.14 -22.21 -17.12
C THR A 136 5.22 -22.69 -18.20
N SER A 137 5.78 -23.50 -19.11
CA SER A 137 5.00 -24.49 -19.83
C SER A 137 3.95 -25.06 -18.87
N GLU A 138 2.69 -25.04 -19.29
CA GLU A 138 1.51 -25.36 -18.49
C GLU A 138 1.79 -26.49 -17.50
N ARG A 139 1.87 -26.21 -16.19
CA ARG A 139 2.27 -27.21 -15.17
C ARG A 139 1.41 -28.46 -15.17
N ARG A 140 0.18 -28.37 -15.69
CA ARG A 140 -0.70 -29.53 -15.91
C ARG A 140 -0.21 -30.46 -17.02
N LYS A 141 0.46 -29.93 -18.05
CA LYS A 141 1.06 -30.70 -19.15
C LYS A 141 2.46 -31.20 -18.79
N ASN A 142 3.24 -30.41 -18.06
CA ASN A 142 4.57 -30.78 -17.57
C ASN A 142 4.59 -30.75 -16.03
N PRO A 143 4.20 -31.84 -15.35
CA PRO A 143 4.45 -31.97 -13.93
C PRO A 143 5.97 -31.98 -13.67
N PRO A 144 6.46 -31.32 -12.60
CA PRO A 144 7.87 -31.38 -12.26
C PRO A 144 8.28 -32.83 -12.00
N SER A 145 9.46 -33.20 -12.49
CA SER A 145 10.05 -34.51 -12.19
C SER A 145 10.08 -34.74 -10.67
N PRO A 146 9.80 -35.96 -10.18
CA PRO A 146 9.81 -36.27 -8.75
C PRO A 146 11.14 -35.91 -8.06
N ALA A 147 12.26 -35.90 -8.80
CA ALA A 147 13.55 -35.44 -8.28
C ALA A 147 13.57 -33.93 -7.99
N THR A 148 12.98 -33.11 -8.85
CA THR A 148 12.92 -31.64 -8.67
C THR A 148 11.88 -31.25 -7.61
N ALA A 149 10.80 -32.02 -7.49
CA ALA A 149 9.80 -31.84 -6.45
C ALA A 149 10.35 -32.12 -5.04
N ALA A 150 11.24 -33.12 -4.90
CA ALA A 150 11.90 -33.43 -3.63
C ALA A 150 12.86 -32.31 -3.18
N THR A 151 13.64 -31.73 -4.10
CA THR A 151 14.55 -30.62 -3.78
C THR A 151 13.78 -29.34 -3.44
N ALA A 152 12.71 -29.03 -4.18
CA ALA A 152 11.86 -27.88 -3.90
C ALA A 152 11.07 -28.04 -2.58
N ALA A 153 10.61 -29.25 -2.25
CA ALA A 153 9.98 -29.53 -0.96
C ALA A 153 10.95 -29.39 0.21
N ALA A 154 12.23 -29.75 0.03
CA ALA A 154 13.27 -29.54 1.03
C ALA A 154 13.61 -28.04 1.23
N GLU A 155 13.65 -27.25 0.15
CA GLU A 155 13.85 -25.80 0.23
C GLU A 155 12.67 -25.06 0.91
N VAL A 156 11.43 -25.47 0.61
CA VAL A 156 10.24 -24.87 1.24
C VAL A 156 10.12 -25.28 2.71
N ALA A 157 10.56 -26.49 3.08
CA ALA A 157 10.61 -26.93 4.48
C ALA A 157 11.65 -26.14 5.30
N SER A 158 12.75 -25.67 4.69
CA SER A 158 13.72 -24.77 5.35
C SER A 158 13.19 -23.34 5.54
N ALA A 159 12.14 -22.94 4.83
CA ALA A 159 11.56 -21.60 4.89
C ALA A 159 10.31 -21.50 5.81
N ALA A 160 9.85 -22.63 6.35
CA ALA A 160 8.65 -22.71 7.18
C ALA A 160 8.98 -23.09 8.63
N ALA A 161 9.62 -22.17 9.36
CA ALA A 161 9.57 -22.16 10.83
C ALA A 161 8.56 -21.09 11.28
N PRO A 162 7.68 -21.37 12.26
CA PRO A 162 6.77 -20.37 12.81
C PRO A 162 7.54 -19.53 13.83
N ASN A 163 7.86 -18.27 13.52
CA ASN A 163 8.38 -17.37 14.54
C ASN A 163 7.24 -16.76 15.34
N VAL A 164 6.73 -17.52 16.31
CA VAL A 164 5.92 -17.02 17.42
C VAL A 164 6.76 -17.12 18.68
N THR A 165 7.47 -16.03 18.98
CA THR A 165 7.87 -15.70 20.35
C THR A 165 7.39 -14.30 20.64
N ALA A 166 6.44 -14.24 21.56
CA ALA A 166 6.01 -13.02 22.20
C ALA A 166 7.12 -12.47 23.12
N ALA A 167 7.04 -11.15 23.29
CA ALA A 167 7.54 -10.34 24.40
C ALA A 167 9.03 -9.93 24.40
N ALA A 168 9.14 -8.60 24.43
CA ALA A 168 10.01 -7.78 25.26
C ALA A 168 11.37 -7.35 24.69
N ASP A 169 11.50 -6.03 24.79
CA ASP A 169 12.69 -5.20 24.92
C ASP A 169 13.36 -4.66 23.65
N ALA A 170 13.28 -3.32 23.62
CA ALA A 170 14.06 -2.31 22.92
C ALA A 170 15.25 -2.78 22.09
N ASP A 171 15.32 -2.36 20.83
CA ASP A 171 16.57 -2.06 20.13
C ASP A 171 16.31 -1.28 18.81
N GLU A 172 16.95 -0.12 18.71
CA GLU A 172 17.45 0.59 17.52
C GLU A 172 16.80 0.29 16.15
N GLU A 173 15.73 1.02 15.80
CA GLU A 173 15.04 0.89 14.52
C GLU A 173 15.81 1.55 13.35
N ALA A 174 16.44 0.73 12.51
CA ALA A 174 16.84 1.14 11.17
C ALA A 174 15.60 1.22 10.27
N GLY A 175 15.05 2.43 10.09
CA GLY A 175 13.96 2.67 9.13
C GLY A 175 14.41 2.44 7.69
N LEU A 176 13.54 1.85 6.85
CA LEU A 176 13.82 1.69 5.41
C LEU A 176 14.03 3.07 4.76
N SER A 177 15.08 3.17 3.95
CA SER A 177 15.34 4.33 3.10
C SER A 177 14.22 4.51 2.06
N GLN A 178 14.06 5.72 1.53
CA GLN A 178 13.07 5.98 0.49
C GLN A 178 13.29 5.08 -0.74
N SER A 179 14.52 4.74 -1.10
CA SER A 179 14.82 3.78 -2.17
C SER A 179 14.33 2.36 -1.88
N GLU A 180 14.31 1.92 -0.62
CA GLU A 180 13.82 0.60 -0.24
C GLU A 180 12.29 0.56 -0.20
N LEU A 181 11.65 1.66 0.23
CA LEU A 181 10.22 1.84 0.02
C LEU A 181 9.90 1.81 -1.46
N ASP A 182 10.66 2.53 -2.27
CA ASP A 182 10.49 2.57 -3.71
C ASP A 182 10.64 1.17 -4.30
N ALA A 183 11.58 0.33 -3.83
CA ALA A 183 11.72 -1.07 -4.29
C ALA A 183 10.55 -1.98 -3.87
N LEU A 184 9.90 -1.72 -2.74
CA LEU A 184 8.65 -2.39 -2.37
C LEU A 184 7.45 -1.87 -3.18
N PHE A 185 7.60 -0.65 -3.70
CA PHE A 185 6.60 0.05 -4.48
C PHE A 185 6.90 0.21 -5.98
N ASP A 186 7.96 -0.38 -6.53
CA ASP A 186 8.35 -0.48 -7.96
C ASP A 186 8.16 -1.91 -8.45
#